data_AF-A0A349XTI2-F1
#
_entry.id   AF-A0A349XTI2-F1
#
_cell.length_a   1.000
_cell.length_b   1.000
_cell.length_c   1.000
_cell.angle_alpha   90.00
_cell.angle_beta   90.00
_cell.angle_gamma   90.00
#
_symmetry.space_group_name_H-M   'P 1'
#
loop_
_entity.id
_entity.type
_entity.pdbx_description
1 polymer ?
#
loop_
_entity_poly.entity_id
_entity_poly.type
_entity_poly.pdbx_seq_one_letter_code
_entity_poly.pdbx_strand_id
1 'polypeptide(L)'
;MKFFASMLAGAAFALSAFSASADVRFGVMNESYPPFFAQDASGKWQGWEIDLMDAVCAEMKEKCSIVALSWDGLIPALESKKFDVIWSSMSNTQERQKVIGFTDKYYNTPSKLIGAKDGKPGATAEDVKGKTIGIQVATIQSAYYAKYFKDVADEKT
;
A
#
# COMPACT_ATOMS: atom_id res chain seq x y z
N MET A 1 9.37 -34.83 70.82
CA MET A 1 8.16 -35.46 70.22
C MET A 1 7.22 -34.33 69.84
N LYS A 2 6.81 -34.06 68.60
CA LYS A 2 6.92 -34.73 67.30
C LYS A 2 7.21 -33.66 66.24
N PHE A 3 8.09 -34.02 65.32
CA PHE A 3 8.29 -33.38 64.02
C PHE A 3 7.03 -33.50 63.17
N PHE A 4 6.69 -32.48 62.38
CA PHE A 4 6.12 -32.71 61.05
C PHE A 4 6.73 -31.72 60.06
N ALA A 5 7.37 -32.30 59.05
CA ALA A 5 8.07 -31.64 57.96
C ALA A 5 7.14 -31.41 56.77
N SER A 6 7.43 -30.33 56.03
CA SER A 6 7.49 -30.20 54.58
C SER A 6 6.46 -30.92 53.68
N MET A 7 5.76 -30.15 52.82
CA MET A 7 5.84 -30.38 51.36
C MET A 7 5.34 -29.17 50.55
N LEU A 8 6.20 -28.68 49.65
CA LEU A 8 5.84 -27.80 48.53
C LEU A 8 4.84 -28.51 47.60
N ALA A 9 3.86 -27.77 47.08
CA ALA A 9 3.28 -28.03 45.78
C ALA A 9 2.90 -26.68 45.14
N GLY A 10 3.80 -26.17 44.29
CA GLY A 10 3.53 -25.00 43.47
C GLY A 10 2.36 -25.28 42.52
N ALA A 11 1.30 -24.50 42.64
CA ALA A 11 0.30 -24.43 41.59
C ALA A 11 0.91 -23.66 40.43
N ALA A 12 1.18 -24.40 39.35
CA ALA A 12 1.67 -23.87 38.09
C ALA A 12 0.75 -22.73 37.61
N PHE A 13 1.30 -21.52 37.51
CA PHE A 13 0.77 -20.53 36.60
C PHE A 13 0.95 -21.10 35.19
N ALA A 14 -0.07 -21.79 34.69
CA ALA A 14 -0.20 -22.00 33.27
C ALA A 14 -0.40 -20.60 32.65
N LEU A 15 0.70 -19.96 32.25
CA LEU A 15 0.64 -18.94 31.22
C LEU A 15 0.12 -19.66 29.97
N SER A 16 -1.20 -19.64 29.79
CA SER A 16 -1.75 -19.68 28.45
C SER A 16 -1.10 -18.52 27.72
N ALA A 17 -0.12 -18.85 26.87
CA ALA A 17 0.38 -17.96 25.86
C ALA A 17 -0.78 -17.68 24.90
N PHE A 18 -1.68 -16.78 25.31
CA PHE A 18 -2.46 -16.01 24.36
C PHE A 18 -1.44 -15.23 23.57
N SER A 19 -1.05 -15.74 22.40
CA SER A 19 -0.42 -14.93 21.39
C SER A 19 -1.36 -13.75 21.17
N ALA A 20 -0.98 -12.58 21.67
CA ALA A 20 -1.72 -11.36 21.41
C ALA A 20 -1.66 -11.15 19.91
N SER A 21 -2.79 -11.34 19.23
CA SER A 21 -2.87 -11.00 17.81
C SER A 21 -2.81 -9.48 17.68
N ALA A 22 -1.81 -8.98 16.96
CA ALA A 22 -1.73 -7.60 16.54
C ALA A 22 -2.81 -7.32 15.46
N ASP A 23 -3.38 -6.13 15.49
CA ASP A 23 -4.20 -5.60 14.39
C ASP A 23 -3.27 -4.82 13.46
N VAL A 24 -2.89 -5.45 12.34
CA VAL A 24 -2.03 -4.84 11.32
C VAL A 24 -2.90 -4.00 10.39
N ARG A 25 -2.65 -2.69 10.36
CA ARG A 25 -3.42 -1.75 9.55
C ARG A 25 -2.72 -1.57 8.20
N PHE A 26 -3.41 -1.88 7.13
CA PHE A 26 -2.96 -1.71 5.75
C PHE A 26 -3.50 -0.40 5.19
N GLY A 27 -2.60 0.53 4.87
CA GLY A 27 -2.91 1.78 4.17
C GLY A 27 -3.21 1.51 2.71
N VAL A 28 -4.45 1.76 2.27
CA VAL A 28 -4.89 1.60 0.87
C VAL A 28 -5.32 2.96 0.32
N MET A 29 -4.91 3.32 -0.91
CA MET A 29 -5.42 4.55 -1.52
C MET A 29 -6.92 4.45 -1.78
N ASN A 30 -7.66 5.53 -1.57
CA ASN A 30 -9.12 5.52 -1.71
C ASN A 30 -9.59 5.48 -3.17
N GLU A 31 -8.74 5.86 -4.13
CA GLU A 31 -9.06 5.79 -5.54
C GLU A 31 -9.12 4.34 -6.04
N SER A 32 -10.17 3.99 -6.79
CA SER A 32 -10.31 2.68 -7.39
C SER A 32 -9.22 2.42 -8.42
N TYR A 33 -8.51 1.30 -8.27
CA TYR A 33 -7.41 0.91 -9.15
C TYR A 33 -7.53 -0.55 -9.59
N PRO A 34 -8.53 -0.88 -10.44
CA PRO A 34 -8.67 -2.23 -10.95
C PRO A 34 -7.49 -2.61 -11.88
N PRO A 35 -7.08 -3.90 -11.88
CA PRO A 35 -7.66 -5.02 -11.14
C PRO A 35 -7.08 -5.20 -9.72
N PHE A 36 -6.29 -4.25 -9.23
CA PHE A 36 -5.52 -4.38 -7.99
C PHE A 36 -6.40 -4.23 -6.74
N PHE A 37 -7.14 -3.14 -6.64
CA PHE A 37 -8.09 -2.92 -5.56
C PHE A 37 -9.20 -1.95 -5.97
N ALA A 38 -10.40 -2.17 -5.46
CA ALA A 38 -11.55 -1.30 -5.60
C ALA A 38 -12.55 -1.60 -4.47
N GLN A 39 -13.44 -0.66 -4.19
CA GLN A 39 -14.63 -0.93 -3.37
C GLN A 39 -15.82 -1.25 -4.27
N ASP A 40 -16.61 -2.26 -3.90
CA ASP A 40 -17.91 -2.51 -4.51
C ASP A 40 -18.97 -1.49 -4.00
N ALA A 41 -20.21 -1.61 -4.48
CA ALA A 41 -21.30 -0.71 -4.08
C ALA A 41 -21.66 -0.79 -2.58
N SER A 42 -21.23 -1.84 -1.87
CA SER A 42 -21.40 -2.00 -0.43
C SER A 42 -20.24 -1.42 0.37
N GLY A 43 -19.18 -0.94 -0.29
CA GLY A 43 -17.95 -0.46 0.34
C GLY A 43 -16.96 -1.57 0.66
N LYS A 44 -17.24 -2.82 0.26
CA LYS A 44 -16.33 -3.95 0.48
C LYS A 44 -15.17 -3.87 -0.51
N TRP A 45 -13.95 -3.99 0.01
CA TRP A 45 -12.74 -4.05 -0.79
C TRP A 45 -12.64 -5.39 -1.55
N GLN A 46 -12.19 -5.31 -2.79
CA GLN A 46 -11.96 -6.43 -3.69
C GLN A 46 -10.81 -6.13 -4.65
N GLY A 47 -10.21 -7.16 -5.22
CA GLY A 47 -9.13 -7.04 -6.20
C GLY A 47 -7.91 -7.86 -5.80
N TRP A 48 -6.98 -8.02 -6.73
CA TRP A 48 -5.84 -8.92 -6.55
C TRP A 48 -4.92 -8.52 -5.38
N GLU A 49 -4.69 -7.22 -5.12
CA GLU A 49 -3.91 -6.79 -3.95
C GLU A 49 -4.66 -7.04 -2.64
N ILE A 50 -5.99 -7.01 -2.65
CA ILE A 50 -6.82 -7.36 -1.48
C ILE A 50 -6.71 -8.87 -1.20
N ASP A 51 -6.82 -9.70 -2.24
CA ASP A 51 -6.64 -11.15 -2.10
C ASP A 51 -5.23 -11.49 -1.57
N LEU A 52 -4.20 -10.76 -2.03
CA LEU A 52 -2.83 -10.92 -1.55
C LEU A 52 -2.66 -10.47 -0.09
N MET A 53 -3.29 -9.35 0.30
CA MET A 53 -3.30 -8.87 1.68
C MET A 53 -3.90 -9.93 2.61
N ASP A 54 -5.08 -10.46 2.26
CA ASP A 54 -5.77 -11.48 3.06
C ASP A 54 -4.90 -12.75 3.23
N ALA A 55 -4.21 -13.18 2.17
CA ALA A 55 -3.28 -14.31 2.22
C ALA A 55 -2.08 -14.04 3.13
N VAL A 56 -1.49 -12.84 3.07
CA VAL A 56 -0.39 -12.42 3.95
C VAL A 56 -0.84 -12.41 5.41
N CYS A 57 -2.02 -11.85 5.68
CA CYS A 57 -2.60 -11.80 7.03
C CYS A 57 -2.87 -13.20 7.60
N ALA A 58 -3.36 -14.12 6.77
CA ALA A 58 -3.57 -15.52 7.14
C ALA A 58 -2.24 -16.22 7.52
N GLU A 59 -1.17 -15.98 6.75
CA GLU A 59 0.15 -16.55 7.03
C GLU A 59 0.77 -15.97 8.31
N MET A 60 0.62 -14.66 8.52
CA MET A 60 1.07 -13.99 9.75
C MET A 60 0.28 -14.41 10.99
N LYS A 61 -0.92 -14.97 10.80
CA LYS A 61 -1.90 -15.27 11.87
C LYS A 61 -2.29 -14.02 12.66
N GLU A 62 -2.39 -12.90 11.95
CA GLU A 62 -2.75 -11.60 12.52
C GLU A 62 -4.10 -11.11 12.03
N LYS A 63 -4.73 -10.23 12.82
CA LYS A 63 -5.90 -9.50 12.35
C LYS A 63 -5.43 -8.35 11.46
N CYS A 64 -6.14 -8.11 10.38
CA CYS A 64 -5.82 -7.03 9.48
C CYS A 64 -7.03 -6.15 9.23
N SER A 65 -6.77 -4.85 9.09
CA SER A 65 -7.76 -3.84 8.78
C SER A 65 -7.23 -2.88 7.71
N ILE A 66 -8.14 -2.30 6.92
CA ILE A 66 -7.77 -1.31 5.90
C ILE A 66 -7.99 0.10 6.45
N VAL A 67 -6.99 0.96 6.26
CA VAL A 67 -7.09 2.41 6.46
C VAL A 67 -7.02 3.06 5.08
N ALA A 68 -8.13 3.68 4.66
CA ALA A 68 -8.22 4.33 3.35
C ALA A 68 -7.87 5.82 3.43
N LEU A 69 -7.04 6.31 2.50
CA LEU A 69 -6.61 7.72 2.41
C LEU A 69 -6.20 8.08 0.98
N SER A 70 -6.01 9.36 0.68
CA SER A 70 -5.50 9.77 -0.63
C SER A 70 -4.07 9.29 -0.84
N TRP A 71 -3.72 9.02 -2.10
CA TRP A 71 -2.40 8.52 -2.50
C TRP A 71 -1.22 9.33 -1.92
N ASP A 72 -1.29 10.66 -2.01
CA ASP A 72 -0.25 11.58 -1.55
C ASP A 72 -0.08 11.59 -0.02
N GLY A 73 -1.10 11.16 0.71
CA GLY A 73 -1.09 11.03 2.16
C GLY A 73 -0.43 9.74 2.68
N LEU A 74 -0.22 8.72 1.83
CA LEU A 74 0.24 7.39 2.28
C LEU A 74 1.59 7.43 3.01
N ILE A 75 2.62 8.02 2.41
CA ILE A 75 3.96 8.03 3.03
C ILE A 75 3.96 8.83 4.35
N PRO A 76 3.46 10.08 4.40
CA PRO A 76 3.40 10.82 5.67
C PRO A 76 2.58 10.13 6.77
N ALA A 77 1.50 9.44 6.38
CA ALA A 77 0.65 8.71 7.32
C ALA A 77 1.35 7.45 7.86
N LEU A 78 2.15 6.75 7.05
CA LEU A 78 2.99 5.65 7.51
C LEU A 78 4.05 6.15 8.50
N GLU A 79 4.77 7.22 8.19
CA GLU A 79 5.77 7.83 9.09
C GLU A 79 5.14 8.28 10.42
N SER A 80 3.90 8.77 10.36
CA SER A 80 3.10 9.17 11.52
C SER A 80 2.38 8.00 12.22
N LYS A 81 2.65 6.75 11.81
CA LYS A 81 2.10 5.50 12.38
C LYS A 81 0.57 5.40 12.37
N LYS A 82 -0.08 6.03 11.38
CA LYS A 82 -1.54 5.94 11.19
C LYS A 82 -1.99 4.56 10.73
N PHE A 83 -1.10 3.83 10.07
CA PHE A 83 -1.20 2.43 9.72
C PHE A 83 0.21 1.83 9.68
N ASP A 84 0.33 0.54 9.41
CA ASP A 84 1.56 -0.22 9.62
C ASP A 84 2.25 -0.63 8.30
N VAL A 85 1.49 -0.76 7.21
CA VAL A 85 2.01 -1.11 5.87
C VAL A 85 1.26 -0.33 4.79
N ILE A 86 1.96 0.18 3.77
CA ILE A 86 1.29 0.68 2.53
C ILE A 86 1.04 -0.50 1.60
N TRP A 87 -0.21 -0.63 1.12
CA TRP A 87 -0.64 -1.71 0.22
C TRP A 87 -1.43 -1.14 -0.94
N SER A 88 -0.72 -0.40 -1.80
CA SER A 88 -1.32 0.41 -2.86
C SER A 88 -0.41 0.52 -4.08
N SER A 89 0.07 -0.59 -4.62
CA SER A 89 0.82 -0.53 -5.89
C SER A 89 2.09 0.35 -5.84
N MET A 90 2.68 0.56 -4.66
CA MET A 90 3.69 1.60 -4.48
C MET A 90 5.03 1.22 -5.08
N SER A 91 5.47 1.98 -6.09
CA SER A 91 6.79 1.80 -6.69
C SER A 91 7.90 2.06 -5.67
N ASN A 92 8.88 1.15 -5.60
CA ASN A 92 10.06 1.22 -4.74
C ASN A 92 11.16 2.10 -5.37
N THR A 93 10.99 3.41 -5.31
CA THR A 93 12.03 4.35 -5.80
C THR A 93 13.14 4.57 -4.77
N GLN A 94 14.31 5.01 -5.22
CA GLN A 94 15.42 5.35 -4.31
C GLN A 94 15.03 6.45 -3.33
N GLU A 95 14.24 7.43 -3.78
CA GLU A 95 13.75 8.52 -2.95
C GLU A 95 12.84 8.00 -1.82
N ARG A 96 11.93 7.07 -2.12
CA ARG A 96 11.05 6.48 -1.11
C ARG A 96 11.80 5.56 -0.15
N GLN A 97 12.78 4.80 -0.64
CA GLN A 97 13.62 3.93 0.18
C GLN A 97 14.46 4.70 1.22
N LYS A 98 14.64 6.01 1.06
CA LYS A 98 15.31 6.85 2.07
C LYS A 98 14.43 7.13 3.30
N VAL A 99 13.12 7.01 3.17
CA VAL A 99 12.15 7.39 4.22
C VAL A 99 11.32 6.21 4.73
N ILE A 100 11.09 5.19 3.90
CA ILE A 100 10.31 4.01 4.29
C ILE A 100 10.98 2.71 3.81
N GLY A 101 10.73 1.62 4.54
CA GLY A 101 11.10 0.27 4.11
C GLY A 101 10.15 -0.25 3.02
N PHE A 102 10.64 -1.17 2.21
CA PHE A 102 9.85 -1.89 1.21
C PHE A 102 9.99 -3.40 1.44
N THR A 103 8.93 -4.14 1.14
CA THR A 103 8.99 -5.59 1.00
C THR A 103 9.77 -5.97 -0.26
N ASP A 104 9.95 -7.27 -0.45
CA ASP A 104 10.25 -7.78 -1.78
C ASP A 104 9.14 -7.38 -2.77
N LYS A 105 9.55 -7.10 -4.01
CA LYS A 105 8.65 -6.65 -5.06
C LYS A 105 7.71 -7.78 -5.49
N TYR A 106 6.40 -7.56 -5.37
CA TYR A 106 5.39 -8.56 -5.74
C TYR A 106 4.82 -8.40 -7.17
N TYR A 107 5.00 -7.25 -7.84
CA TYR A 107 4.75 -7.09 -9.28
C TYR A 107 5.44 -5.86 -9.89
N ASN A 108 5.27 -5.63 -11.19
CA ASN A 108 5.73 -4.44 -11.88
C ASN A 108 4.77 -4.03 -13.00
N THR A 109 4.36 -2.76 -13.03
CA THR A 109 3.53 -2.19 -14.09
C THR A 109 4.31 -1.11 -14.84
N PRO A 110 4.57 -1.26 -16.15
CA PRO A 110 5.15 -0.20 -16.96
C PRO A 110 4.24 1.03 -17.02
N SER A 111 4.82 2.23 -16.95
CA SER A 111 4.07 3.46 -17.19
C SER A 111 3.66 3.57 -18.66
N LYS A 112 2.43 4.05 -18.92
CA LYS A 112 1.84 4.23 -20.25
C LYS A 112 1.08 5.55 -20.30
N LEU A 113 1.10 6.20 -21.46
CA LEU A 113 0.12 7.22 -21.80
C LEU A 113 -1.09 6.55 -22.44
N ILE A 114 -2.28 6.95 -22.01
CA ILE A 114 -3.55 6.43 -22.51
C ILE A 114 -4.30 7.62 -23.11
N GLY A 115 -4.79 7.46 -24.34
CA GLY A 115 -5.52 8.49 -25.08
C GLY A 115 -6.79 7.94 -25.72
N ALA A 116 -7.47 8.78 -26.49
CA ALA A 116 -8.65 8.38 -27.24
C ALA A 116 -8.35 7.21 -28.19
N LYS A 117 -9.34 6.33 -28.38
CA LYS A 117 -9.20 5.08 -29.15
C LYS A 117 -8.80 5.31 -30.62
N ASP A 118 -9.24 6.42 -31.19
CA ASP A 118 -8.97 6.89 -32.54
C ASP A 118 -7.81 7.90 -32.61
N GLY A 119 -7.15 8.16 -31.49
CA GLY A 119 -5.99 9.04 -31.43
C GLY A 119 -4.72 8.42 -32.01
N LYS A 120 -3.79 9.26 -32.46
CA LYS A 120 -2.44 8.83 -32.83
C LYS A 120 -1.73 8.27 -31.58
N PRO A 121 -1.25 7.01 -31.61
CA PRO A 121 -0.44 6.47 -30.51
C PRO A 121 0.92 7.15 -30.48
N GLY A 122 1.46 7.35 -29.27
CA GLY A 122 2.72 8.04 -29.08
C GLY A 122 2.97 8.40 -27.63
N ALA A 123 4.24 8.55 -27.27
CA ALA A 123 4.66 8.92 -25.92
C ALA A 123 5.97 9.72 -25.91
N THR A 124 6.34 10.35 -27.03
CA THR A 124 7.45 11.31 -27.07
C THR A 124 6.99 12.71 -26.66
N ALA A 125 7.93 13.63 -26.45
CA ALA A 125 7.63 15.03 -26.15
C ALA A 125 6.83 15.69 -27.30
N GLU A 126 7.14 15.33 -28.54
CA GLU A 126 6.42 15.79 -29.73
C GLU A 126 4.99 15.25 -29.76
N ASP A 127 4.77 13.99 -29.36
CA ASP A 127 3.43 13.39 -29.34
C ASP A 127 2.49 14.04 -28.33
N VAL A 128 3.04 14.64 -27.27
CA VAL A 128 2.26 15.30 -26.20
C VAL A 128 2.24 16.82 -26.30
N LYS A 129 2.96 17.42 -27.25
CA LYS A 129 3.09 18.87 -27.37
C LYS A 129 1.72 19.56 -27.51
N GLY A 130 1.47 20.54 -26.65
CA GLY A 130 0.23 21.33 -26.58
C GLY A 130 -0.98 20.55 -26.07
N LYS A 131 -0.80 19.33 -25.54
CA LYS A 131 -1.87 18.54 -24.94
C LYS A 131 -1.91 18.73 -23.42
N THR A 132 -3.06 18.44 -22.84
CA THR A 132 -3.21 18.28 -21.40
C THR A 132 -3.10 16.80 -21.03
N ILE A 133 -2.27 16.49 -20.04
CA ILE A 133 -2.08 15.13 -19.53
C ILE A 133 -2.68 15.05 -18.11
N GLY A 134 -3.62 14.13 -17.93
CA GLY A 134 -4.18 13.78 -16.62
C GLY A 134 -3.20 12.90 -15.85
N ILE A 135 -2.75 13.32 -14.66
CA ILE A 135 -1.76 12.58 -13.87
C ILE A 135 -2.10 12.67 -12.38
N GLN A 136 -2.11 11.52 -11.70
CA GLN A 136 -2.18 11.49 -10.23
C GLN A 136 -0.88 12.07 -9.65
N VAL A 137 -1.02 13.07 -8.77
CA VAL A 137 0.11 13.70 -8.07
C VAL A 137 0.91 12.70 -7.24
N ALA A 138 2.16 13.05 -6.91
CA ALA A 138 3.05 12.25 -6.06
C ALA A 138 3.32 10.82 -6.57
N THR A 139 3.09 10.56 -7.86
CA THR A 139 3.40 9.30 -8.53
C THR A 139 4.72 9.38 -9.29
N ILE A 140 5.27 8.22 -9.71
CA ILE A 140 6.43 8.19 -10.59
C ILE A 140 6.11 8.78 -11.98
N GLN A 141 4.84 8.76 -12.38
CA GLN A 141 4.33 9.32 -13.62
C GLN A 141 4.33 10.86 -13.57
N SER A 142 3.93 11.47 -12.45
CA SER A 142 4.04 12.93 -12.26
C SER A 142 5.51 13.37 -12.27
N ALA A 143 6.41 12.61 -11.62
CA ALA A 143 7.85 12.88 -11.70
C ALA A 143 8.42 12.74 -13.13
N TYR A 144 7.94 11.76 -13.91
CA TYR A 144 8.32 11.59 -15.31
C TYR A 144 7.84 12.78 -16.16
N TYR A 145 6.57 13.19 -16.00
CA TYR A 145 6.03 14.36 -16.67
C TYR A 145 6.84 15.63 -16.35
N ALA A 146 7.13 15.87 -15.07
CA ALA A 146 7.90 17.03 -14.63
C ALA A 146 9.31 17.07 -15.24
N LYS A 147 9.88 15.91 -15.57
CA LYS A 147 11.21 15.81 -16.18
C LYS A 147 11.18 15.95 -17.70
N TYR A 148 10.17 15.41 -18.37
CA TYR A 148 10.21 15.21 -19.82
C TYR A 148 9.17 16.00 -20.60
N PHE A 149 8.05 16.39 -19.97
CA PHE A 149 6.88 16.94 -20.67
C PHE A 149 6.42 18.31 -20.19
N LYS A 150 6.84 18.77 -19.00
CA LYS A 150 6.38 20.04 -18.41
C LYS A 150 6.53 21.29 -19.30
N ASP A 151 7.53 21.30 -20.19
CA ASP A 151 7.81 22.46 -21.04
C ASP A 151 7.03 22.42 -22.36
N VAL A 152 6.31 21.31 -22.63
CA VAL A 152 5.61 21.08 -23.90
C VAL A 152 4.14 20.71 -23.73
N ALA A 153 3.70 20.26 -22.56
CA ALA A 153 2.34 19.80 -22.28
C ALA A 153 1.86 20.31 -20.92
N ASP A 154 0.55 20.50 -20.74
CA ASP A 154 -0.04 20.92 -19.47
C ASP A 154 -0.36 19.71 -18.58
N GLU A 155 -0.17 19.84 -17.27
CA GLU A 155 -0.61 18.85 -16.27
C GLU A 155 -2.00 19.18 -15.75
N LYS A 156 -2.82 18.15 -15.57
CA LYS A 156 -4.07 18.23 -14.82
C LYS A 156 -4.16 17.06 -13.84
N THR A 157 -4.53 17.36 -12.60
CA THR A 157 -4.59 16.39 -11.49
C THR A 157 -6.03 16.19 -11.07
#